data_AF-A0A0H2SCK7-F1
#
_entry.id   AF-A0A0H2SCK7-F1
#
_cell.length_a   1.000
_cell.length_b   1.000
_cell.length_c   1.000
_cell.angle_alpha   90.00
_cell.angle_beta   90.00
_cell.angle_gamma   90.00
#
_symmetry.space_group_name_H-M   'P 1'
#
loop_
_entity.id
_entity.type
_entity.pdbx_description
1 polymer ?
#
loop_
_entity_poly.entity_id
_entity_poly.type
_entity_poly.pdbx_seq_one_letter_code
_entity_poly.pdbx_strand_id
1 'polypeptide(L)' 'MDKSAIDAINQIKEKKYYEKYRGKEIYIIGINIHSEKRNIENYIIEKI' A
#
# COMPACT_ATOMS: atom_id res chain seq x y z
N MET A 1 -5.96 -14.07 -7.51
CA MET A 1 -6.59 -12.75 -7.71
C MET A 1 -5.54 -11.70 -7.44
N ASP A 2 -5.11 -11.01 -8.49
CA ASP A 2 -4.30 -9.80 -8.36
C ASP A 2 -5.12 -8.76 -7.59
N LYS A 3 -4.53 -8.16 -6.55
CA LYS A 3 -5.18 -7.16 -5.71
C LYS A 3 -4.69 -5.78 -6.08
N SER A 4 -5.57 -4.79 -6.09
CA SER A 4 -5.18 -3.44 -6.48
C SER A 4 -4.24 -2.80 -5.45
N ALA A 5 -3.44 -1.83 -5.89
CA ALA A 5 -2.60 -1.03 -5.00
C ALA A 5 -3.45 -0.26 -3.96
N ILE A 6 -4.70 0.11 -4.31
CA ILE A 6 -5.68 0.73 -3.40
C ILE A 6 -6.09 -0.23 -2.28
N ASP A 7 -6.37 -1.49 -2.59
CA ASP A 7 -6.74 -2.50 -1.58
C ASP A 7 -5.61 -2.70 -0.56
N ALA A 8 -4.35 -2.65 -1.03
CA ALA A 8 -3.18 -2.72 -0.15
C ALA A 8 -3.09 -1.51 0.80
N ILE A 9 -3.33 -0.29 0.30
CA ILE A 9 -3.36 0.93 1.13
C ILE A 9 -4.52 0.86 2.14
N ASN A 10 -5.71 0.47 1.70
CA ASN A 10 -6.88 0.34 2.59
C ASN A 10 -6.61 -0.67 3.72
N GLN A 11 -5.96 -1.80 3.41
CA GLN A 11 -5.58 -2.76 4.43
C GLN A 11 -4.60 -2.18 5.46
N ILE A 12 -3.61 -1.39 5.03
CA ILE A 12 -2.67 -0.72 5.94
C ILE A 12 -3.40 0.29 6.83
N LYS A 13 -4.39 1.00 6.26
CA LYS A 13 -5.23 1.96 6.98
C LYS A 13 -6.14 1.29 8.01
N GLU A 14 -6.87 0.26 7.62
CA GLU A 14 -7.76 -0.51 8.51
C GLU A 14 -7.01 -1.12 9.68
N LYS A 15 -5.81 -1.66 9.44
CA LYS A 15 -4.96 -2.24 10.48
C LYS A 15 -4.18 -1.21 11.28
N LYS A 16 -4.27 0.07 10.91
CA LYS A 16 -3.65 1.20 11.59
C LYS A 16 -2.14 1.04 11.82
N TYR A 17 -1.45 0.35 10.91
CA TYR A 17 -0.02 0.09 11.05
C TYR A 17 0.84 1.35 11.03
N TYR A 18 0.30 2.44 10.49
CA TYR A 18 0.91 3.76 10.48
C TYR A 18 0.87 4.45 11.85
N GLU A 19 -0.03 4.05 12.77
CA GLU A 19 -0.19 4.75 14.06
C GLU A 19 1.05 4.66 14.96
N LYS A 20 1.81 3.56 14.86
CA LYS A 20 3.06 3.41 15.62
C LYS A 20 4.16 4.39 15.19
N TYR A 21 3.98 5.08 14.07
CA TYR A 21 4.90 6.07 13.52
C TYR A 21 4.37 7.50 13.63
N ARG A 22 3.28 7.73 14.40
CA ARG A 22 2.73 9.07 14.64
C ARG A 22 3.83 10.03 15.11
N GLY A 23 3.85 11.23 14.53
CA GLY A 23 4.86 12.26 14.81
C GLY A 23 6.04 12.31 13.83
N LYS A 24 6.07 11.43 12.83
CA LYS A 24 6.98 11.51 11.68
C LYS A 24 6.17 11.68 10.40
N GLU A 25 6.84 12.04 9.31
CA GLU A 25 6.23 11.95 7.98
C GLU A 25 6.04 10.48 7.61
N ILE A 26 4.77 10.11 7.36
CA ILE A 26 4.41 8.73 7.04
C ILE A 26 4.06 8.67 5.55
N TYR A 27 4.73 7.76 4.85
CA TYR A 27 4.43 7.42 3.46
C TYR A 27 3.96 5.97 3.41
N ILE A 28 2.74 5.76 2.92
CA ILE A 28 2.18 4.44 2.66
C ILE A 28 2.33 4.15 1.18
N ILE A 29 2.88 2.98 0.84
CA ILE A 29 3.08 2.54 -0.53
C ILE A 29 2.28 1.26 -0.76
N GLY A 30 1.27 1.33 -1.62
CA GLY A 30 0.55 0.16 -2.13
C GLY A 30 1.14 -0.27 -3.46
N ILE A 31 1.46 -1.55 -3.61
CA ILE A 31 2.03 -2.11 -4.85
C ILE A 31 1.09 -3.20 -5.35
N ASN A 32 0.67 -3.10 -6.61
CA ASN A 32 0.04 -4.19 -7.33
C ASN A 32 1.14 -4.96 -8.08
N ILE A 33 1.21 -6.26 -7.81
CA ILE A 33 2.09 -7.19 -8.50
C ILE A 33 1.20 -8.09 -9.36
N HIS A 34 1.42 -8.05 -10.66
CA HIS A 34 0.74 -8.94 -11.60
C HIS A 34 1.36 -10.33 -11.47
N SER A 35 0.60 -11.26 -10.88
CA SER A 35 1.09 -12.59 -10.50
C SER A 35 1.57 -13.43 -11.69
N GLU A 36 0.91 -13.33 -12.84
CA GLU A 36 1.29 -14.03 -14.07
C GLU A 36 2.56 -13.46 -14.72
N LYS A 37 2.67 -12.12 -14.81
CA LYS A 37 3.81 -11.43 -15.41
C LYS A 37 5.00 -11.26 -14.44
N ARG A 38 4.78 -11.54 -13.14
CA ARG A 38 5.73 -11.33 -12.03
C ARG A 38 6.34 -9.93 -11.98
N ASN A 39 5.60 -8.94 -12.47
CA ASN A 39 6.03 -7.55 -12.55
C ASN A 39 5.10 -6.65 -11.75
N ILE A 40 5.64 -5.50 -11.33
CA ILE A 40 4.83 -4.43 -10.73
C ILE A 40 3.99 -3.83 -11.85
N GLU A 41 2.67 -3.96 -11.76
CA GLU A 41 1.77 -3.35 -12.73
C GLU A 41 1.59 -1.87 -12.40
N ASN A 42 1.31 -1.58 -11.12
CA ASN A 42 1.04 -0.24 -10.64
C ASN A 42 1.45 -0.09 -9.17
N TYR A 43 1.75 1.14 -8.76
CA TYR A 43 1.97 1.49 -7.36
C TYR A 43 1.30 2.83 -7.04
N ILE A 44 0.89 2.99 -5.78
CA ILE A 44 0.30 4.22 -5.27
C ILE A 44 1.04 4.60 -4.00
N ILE A 45 1.38 5.88 -3.89
CA ILE A 45 2.02 6.45 -2.71
C ILE A 45 1.03 7.44 -2.10
N GLU A 46 0.77 7.30 -0.81
CA GLU A 46 -0.07 8.21 -0.06
C GLU A 46 0.68 8.71 1.17
N LYS A 47 0.59 10.02 1.44
CA LYS A 47 1.17 10.65 2.62
C LYS A 47 0.09 10.83 3.68
N ILE A 48 0.38 10.42 4.92
CA ILE A 48 -0.45 10.65 6.12
C ILE A 48 0.20 11.70 7.01
#